data_AF-A0AAJ0CR92-F1
#
_entry.id   AF-A0AAJ0CR92-F1
#
_cell.length_a   1.000
_cell.length_b   1.000
_cell.length_c   1.000
_cell.angle_alpha   90.00
_cell.angle_beta   90.00
_cell.angle_gamma   90.00
#
_symmetry.space_group_name_H-M   'P 1'
#
loop_
_entity.id
_entity.type
_entity.pdbx_description
1 polymer ?
#
loop_
_entity_poly.entity_id
_entity_poly.type
_entity_poly.pdbx_seq_one_letter_code
_entity_poly.pdbx_strand_id
1 'polypeptide(L)'
;MRRNGPVYELSSSSPSTLGSTQKDSSSSNGLRLLNHYGVTEIGAFAPIVRPGPNYNTAYLRLKSDLNLQLKAVPDSPYFRLIGWLSGSKEPFEVQDDLENNPDARNDDLEMRILGCVDDLIVLKTGYKVMPQHLEILLKADASVKEAVCVGHGFFEVAVLIEFQESSMSVTDEESFLDHVWAIISSINPTLDRHAQVSSRSTIIIKLASKVIPRTDKESVARRQVPEFFAEEIEAAYASIEHQSPTMNLRQDHLQEDIRSKLSHISTSGLRAIYDDQFGGSFCRYGKMAKTGKHLIMEVCTSGRDCALVE
;
A
#
# COMPACT_ATOMS: atom_id res chain seq x y z
N MET A 1 -46.66 8.25 -13.43
CA MET A 1 -46.23 6.87 -13.71
C MET A 1 -44.91 6.63 -12.98
N ARG A 2 -44.93 6.21 -11.70
CA ARG A 2 -43.71 5.94 -10.94
C ARG A 2 -43.08 4.67 -11.50
N ARG A 3 -41.88 4.77 -12.09
CA ARG A 3 -41.14 3.61 -12.58
C ARG A 3 -40.62 2.85 -11.36
N ASN A 4 -41.30 1.76 -10.97
CA ASN A 4 -40.82 0.78 -10.00
C ASN A 4 -39.70 -0.09 -10.63
N GLY A 5 -38.63 0.55 -11.09
CA GLY A 5 -37.42 -0.13 -11.55
C GLY A 5 -36.33 -0.07 -10.47
N PRO A 6 -35.35 -0.99 -10.50
CA PRO A 6 -34.18 -0.89 -9.63
C PRO A 6 -33.51 0.48 -9.80
N VAL A 7 -33.14 1.09 -8.67
CA VAL A 7 -32.41 2.36 -8.63
C VAL A 7 -30.92 2.03 -8.71
N TYR A 8 -30.22 2.68 -9.63
CA TYR A 8 -28.79 2.52 -9.82
C TYR A 8 -28.09 3.81 -9.45
N GLU A 9 -26.97 3.67 -8.75
CA GLU A 9 -26.10 4.79 -8.38
C GLU A 9 -24.75 4.59 -9.06
N LEU A 10 -24.24 5.66 -9.67
CA LEU A 10 -22.90 5.68 -10.24
C LEU A 10 -21.92 5.88 -9.10
N SER A 11 -20.98 4.95 -8.97
CA SER A 11 -19.84 5.15 -8.09
C SER A 11 -18.95 6.24 -8.67
N SER A 12 -18.82 7.37 -7.97
CA SER A 12 -17.90 8.47 -8.36
C SER A 12 -16.45 8.20 -7.92
N SER A 13 -16.25 7.27 -6.97
CA SER A 13 -14.95 6.80 -6.53
C SER A 13 -14.54 5.52 -7.26
N SER A 14 -13.22 5.35 -7.41
CA SER A 14 -12.59 4.17 -8.00
C SER A 14 -13.10 2.89 -7.32
N PRO A 15 -13.34 1.80 -8.07
CA PRO A 15 -13.72 0.50 -7.50
C PRO A 15 -12.76 -0.02 -6.43
N SER A 16 -11.47 0.35 -6.52
CA SER A 16 -10.43 0.06 -5.53
C SER A 16 -10.56 0.87 -4.25
N THR A 17 -11.13 2.09 -4.31
CA THR A 17 -11.22 3.02 -3.18
C THR A 17 -12.54 2.90 -2.40
N LEU A 18 -13.58 2.28 -2.98
CA LEU A 18 -14.77 1.95 -2.20
C LEU A 18 -14.48 0.78 -1.25
N GLY A 19 -14.48 1.07 0.05
CA GLY A 19 -14.44 0.04 1.08
C GLY A 19 -15.60 -0.95 0.95
N SER A 20 -15.37 -2.20 1.35
CA SER A 20 -16.37 -3.28 1.34
C SER A 20 -17.66 -2.88 2.06
N THR A 21 -17.54 -2.21 3.21
CA THR A 21 -18.66 -1.71 4.02
C THR A 21 -19.57 -0.74 3.27
N GLN A 22 -19.01 0.12 2.40
CA GLN A 22 -19.79 1.06 1.60
C GLN A 22 -20.53 0.35 0.45
N LYS A 23 -19.92 -0.68 -0.14
CA LYS A 23 -20.56 -1.52 -1.17
C LYS A 23 -21.69 -2.38 -0.60
N ASP A 24 -21.49 -2.94 0.59
CA ASP A 24 -22.46 -3.80 1.26
C ASP A 24 -23.67 -3.02 1.78
N SER A 25 -23.45 -1.82 2.32
CA SER A 25 -24.53 -0.94 2.78
C SER A 25 -25.43 -0.45 1.63
N SER A 26 -24.87 -0.03 0.49
CA SER A 26 -25.67 0.31 -0.70
C SER A 26 -26.47 -0.89 -1.22
N SER A 27 -25.87 -2.08 -1.24
CA SER A 27 -26.54 -3.31 -1.68
C SER A 27 -27.72 -3.69 -0.76
N SER A 28 -27.56 -3.51 0.57
CA SER A 28 -28.62 -3.77 1.55
C SER A 28 -29.84 -2.83 1.43
N ASN A 29 -29.63 -1.61 0.91
CA ASN A 29 -30.70 -0.64 0.62
C ASN A 29 -31.39 -0.86 -0.75
N GLY A 30 -31.06 -1.93 -1.46
CA GLY A 30 -31.60 -2.23 -2.79
C GLY A 30 -31.05 -1.37 -3.92
N LEU A 31 -29.99 -0.58 -3.65
CA LEU A 31 -29.26 0.19 -4.65
C LEU A 31 -28.23 -0.71 -5.32
N ARG A 32 -28.26 -0.76 -6.66
CA ARG A 32 -27.25 -1.47 -7.44
C ARG A 32 -26.19 -0.49 -7.90
N LEU A 33 -24.96 -0.69 -7.44
CA LEU A 33 -23.82 0.12 -7.85
C LEU A 33 -23.34 -0.28 -9.24
N LEU A 34 -23.11 0.71 -10.09
CA LEU A 34 -22.40 0.55 -11.35
C LEU A 34 -21.02 1.17 -11.21
N ASN A 35 -19.98 0.38 -11.43
CA ASN A 35 -18.62 0.90 -11.48
C ASN A 35 -18.41 1.64 -12.79
N HIS A 36 -17.92 2.87 -12.67
CA HIS A 36 -17.52 3.69 -13.78
C HIS A 36 -16.12 4.24 -13.52
N TYR A 37 -15.29 4.29 -14.55
CA TYR A 37 -13.92 4.75 -14.41
C TYR A 37 -13.39 5.31 -15.73
N GLY A 38 -12.45 6.23 -15.61
CA GLY A 38 -11.90 6.98 -16.72
C GLY A 38 -10.78 7.91 -16.26
N VAL A 39 -9.94 8.30 -17.22
CA VAL A 39 -8.92 9.33 -17.05
C VAL A 39 -9.12 10.42 -18.10
N THR A 40 -8.56 11.60 -17.87
CA THR A 40 -8.78 12.77 -18.75
C THR A 40 -8.26 12.51 -20.17
N GLU A 41 -7.22 11.67 -20.29
CA GLU A 41 -6.43 11.43 -21.49
C GLU A 41 -7.06 10.43 -22.46
N ILE A 42 -7.94 9.53 -21.99
CA ILE A 42 -8.66 8.57 -22.84
C ILE A 42 -10.17 8.60 -22.63
N GLY A 43 -10.64 9.49 -21.74
CA GLY A 43 -12.04 9.58 -21.34
C GLY A 43 -12.50 8.40 -20.48
N ALA A 44 -13.81 8.28 -20.35
CA ALA A 44 -14.43 7.16 -19.65
C ALA A 44 -14.40 5.89 -20.51
N PHE A 45 -13.74 4.84 -20.00
CA PHE A 45 -13.58 3.57 -20.70
C PHE A 45 -14.43 2.44 -20.13
N ALA A 46 -15.28 2.74 -19.14
CA ALA A 46 -16.31 1.84 -18.64
C ALA A 46 -17.70 2.25 -19.16
N PRO A 47 -18.54 1.30 -19.63
CA PRO A 47 -19.85 1.63 -20.17
C PRO A 47 -20.83 1.98 -19.05
N ILE A 48 -21.60 3.06 -19.23
CA ILE A 48 -22.75 3.37 -18.36
C ILE A 48 -23.97 2.59 -18.86
N VAL A 49 -24.18 1.40 -18.31
CA VAL A 49 -25.25 0.47 -18.70
C VAL A 49 -26.00 -0.03 -17.48
N ARG A 50 -27.22 -0.57 -17.67
CA ARG A 50 -27.90 -1.28 -16.59
C ARG A 50 -27.21 -2.63 -16.38
N PRO A 51 -26.62 -2.90 -15.21
CA PRO A 51 -25.93 -4.15 -14.96
C PRO A 51 -26.91 -5.32 -15.00
N GLY A 52 -26.55 -6.35 -15.75
CA GLY A 52 -27.28 -7.62 -15.80
C GLY A 52 -27.12 -8.43 -14.51
N PRO A 53 -27.78 -9.59 -14.39
CA PRO A 53 -27.71 -10.45 -13.20
C PRO A 53 -26.30 -10.97 -12.91
N ASN A 54 -25.41 -11.02 -13.90
CA ASN A 54 -24.05 -11.54 -13.77
C ASN A 54 -23.00 -10.43 -13.59
N TYR A 55 -23.41 -9.18 -13.34
CA TYR A 55 -22.48 -8.07 -13.20
C TYR A 55 -21.74 -8.17 -11.86
N ASN A 56 -20.41 -8.32 -11.93
CA ASN A 56 -19.56 -8.34 -10.75
C ASN A 56 -19.05 -6.94 -10.44
N THR A 57 -19.47 -6.36 -9.31
CA THR A 57 -19.06 -5.02 -8.84
C THR A 57 -17.61 -4.97 -8.34
N ALA A 58 -16.89 -6.09 -8.31
CA ALA A 58 -15.45 -6.10 -8.07
C ALA A 58 -14.64 -5.75 -9.33
N TYR A 59 -15.22 -5.96 -10.52
CA TYR A 59 -14.52 -5.78 -11.80
C TYR A 59 -15.18 -4.69 -12.65
N LEU A 60 -14.35 -3.89 -13.29
CA LEU A 60 -14.74 -2.88 -14.26
C LEU A 60 -14.80 -3.52 -15.64
N ARG A 61 -15.96 -3.42 -16.31
CA ARG A 61 -16.08 -3.85 -17.69
C ARG A 61 -15.55 -2.77 -18.64
N LEU A 62 -14.64 -3.13 -19.53
CA LEU A 62 -14.09 -2.20 -20.52
C LEU A 62 -15.01 -2.08 -21.74
N LYS A 63 -15.05 -0.89 -22.32
CA LYS A 63 -15.77 -0.59 -23.56
C LYS A 63 -15.11 -1.27 -24.76
N SER A 64 -15.88 -2.05 -25.52
CA SER A 64 -15.41 -2.69 -26.76
C SER A 64 -15.42 -1.78 -27.98
N ASP A 65 -16.12 -0.63 -27.89
CA ASP A 65 -16.17 0.39 -28.94
C ASP A 65 -14.98 1.37 -28.90
N LEU A 66 -14.12 1.26 -27.88
CA LEU A 66 -12.86 2.00 -27.79
C LEU A 66 -11.71 1.10 -28.22
N ASN A 67 -10.72 1.68 -28.90
CA ASN A 67 -9.46 1.00 -29.14
C ASN A 67 -8.67 0.94 -27.82
N LEU A 68 -8.90 -0.09 -27.02
CA LEU A 68 -8.22 -0.31 -25.75
C LEU A 68 -7.31 -1.53 -25.88
N GLN A 69 -6.08 -1.42 -25.39
CA GLN A 69 -5.11 -2.51 -25.38
C GLN A 69 -4.62 -2.75 -23.96
N LEU A 70 -4.45 -4.01 -23.59
CA LEU A 70 -3.82 -4.39 -22.34
C LEU A 70 -2.34 -4.66 -22.58
N LYS A 71 -1.48 -4.01 -21.81
CA LYS A 71 -0.04 -4.24 -21.80
C LYS A 71 0.34 -4.93 -20.49
N ALA A 72 0.96 -6.10 -20.57
CA ALA A 72 1.47 -6.78 -19.37
C ALA A 72 2.58 -5.95 -18.71
N VAL A 73 2.58 -5.91 -17.38
CA VAL A 73 3.66 -5.32 -16.59
C VAL A 73 4.77 -6.37 -16.43
N PRO A 74 6.05 -6.06 -16.75
CA PRO A 74 7.14 -7.00 -16.56
C PRO A 74 7.23 -7.51 -15.11
N ASP A 75 7.53 -8.79 -14.95
CA ASP A 75 7.72 -9.46 -13.64
C ASP A 75 6.51 -9.36 -12.69
N SER A 76 5.30 -9.19 -13.23
CA SER A 76 4.06 -9.03 -12.48
C SER A 76 2.88 -9.70 -13.18
N PRO A 77 1.85 -10.18 -12.44
CA PRO A 77 0.59 -10.65 -13.03
C PRO A 77 -0.34 -9.51 -13.49
N TYR A 78 0.07 -8.24 -13.39
CA TYR A 78 -0.76 -7.07 -13.67
C TYR A 78 -0.65 -6.58 -15.12
N PHE A 79 -1.67 -5.82 -15.53
CA PHE A 79 -1.79 -5.19 -16.84
C PHE A 79 -1.95 -3.69 -16.71
N ARG A 80 -1.57 -2.94 -17.74
CA ARG A 80 -1.90 -1.52 -17.90
C ARG A 80 -2.76 -1.31 -19.12
N LEU A 81 -3.67 -0.35 -19.02
CA LEU A 81 -4.55 0.02 -20.11
C LEU A 81 -3.87 1.04 -21.01
N ILE A 82 -3.84 0.76 -22.30
CA ILE A 82 -3.43 1.71 -23.34
C ILE A 82 -4.67 2.10 -24.12
N GLY A 83 -4.91 3.40 -24.27
CA GLY A 83 -6.01 3.93 -25.06
C GLY A 83 -5.56 5.10 -25.94
N TRP A 84 -6.45 5.53 -26.83
CA TRP A 84 -6.24 6.68 -27.69
C TRP A 84 -7.34 7.69 -27.42
N LEU A 85 -6.96 8.96 -27.21
CA LEU A 85 -7.93 10.04 -27.19
C LEU A 85 -8.61 10.12 -28.55
N SER A 86 -9.90 10.45 -28.58
CA SER A 86 -10.62 10.72 -29.83
C SER A 86 -9.91 11.81 -30.62
N GLY A 87 -9.32 11.44 -31.76
CA GLY A 87 -8.55 12.32 -32.64
C GLY A 87 -7.03 12.32 -32.45
N SER A 88 -6.50 11.69 -31.40
CA SER A 88 -5.04 11.49 -31.22
C SER A 88 -4.55 10.25 -31.97
N LYS A 89 -3.35 10.33 -32.54
CA LYS A 89 -2.62 9.17 -33.09
C LYS A 89 -1.69 8.53 -32.06
N GLU A 90 -1.36 9.25 -31.00
CA GLU A 90 -0.45 8.80 -29.96
C GLU A 90 -1.24 8.05 -28.87
N PRO A 91 -0.78 6.86 -28.46
CA PRO A 91 -1.37 6.12 -27.36
C PRO A 91 -1.04 6.78 -26.01
N PHE A 92 -1.94 6.65 -25.06
CA PHE A 92 -1.73 6.99 -23.66
C PHE A 92 -1.79 5.72 -22.81
N GLU A 93 -0.74 5.47 -22.01
CA GLU A 93 -0.70 4.38 -21.05
C GLU A 93 -1.23 4.89 -19.69
N VAL A 94 -2.38 4.37 -19.28
CA VAL A 94 -2.96 4.63 -17.96
C VAL A 94 -2.01 4.05 -16.91
N GLN A 95 -1.66 4.87 -15.93
CA GLN A 95 -0.74 4.51 -14.84
C GLN A 95 -1.44 3.74 -13.71
N ASP A 96 -2.49 2.98 -14.03
CA ASP A 96 -3.17 2.11 -13.08
C ASP A 96 -2.80 0.66 -13.37
N ASP A 97 -2.40 -0.07 -12.34
CA ASP A 97 -2.19 -1.51 -12.44
C ASP A 97 -3.55 -2.23 -12.33
N LEU A 98 -3.79 -3.13 -13.29
CA LEU A 98 -5.05 -3.84 -13.47
C LEU A 98 -4.84 -5.35 -13.34
N GLU A 99 -5.83 -6.02 -12.77
CA GLU A 99 -5.90 -7.47 -12.69
C GLU A 99 -7.08 -7.98 -13.52
N ASN A 100 -6.87 -9.05 -14.29
CA ASN A 100 -7.94 -9.66 -15.08
C ASN A 100 -8.92 -10.45 -14.18
N ASN A 101 -10.21 -10.40 -14.49
CA ASN A 101 -11.19 -11.31 -13.89
C ASN A 101 -10.98 -12.73 -14.44
N PRO A 102 -10.57 -13.72 -13.62
CA PRO A 102 -10.40 -15.09 -14.09
C PRO A 102 -11.72 -15.75 -14.51
N ASP A 103 -12.85 -15.26 -14.00
CA ASP A 103 -14.19 -15.77 -14.29
C ASP A 103 -14.89 -15.02 -15.43
N ALA A 104 -14.18 -14.09 -16.10
CA ALA A 104 -14.75 -13.36 -17.24
C ALA A 104 -15.17 -14.32 -18.36
N ARG A 105 -16.34 -14.08 -18.94
CA ARG A 105 -16.77 -14.77 -20.16
C ARG A 105 -15.99 -14.16 -21.33
N ASN A 106 -15.53 -15.02 -22.25
CA ASN A 106 -14.53 -14.72 -23.30
C ASN A 106 -14.66 -13.37 -24.04
N ASP A 107 -15.86 -12.83 -24.21
CA ASP A 107 -16.07 -11.60 -24.97
C ASP A 107 -16.07 -10.32 -24.11
N ASP A 108 -16.20 -10.42 -22.78
CA ASP A 108 -16.20 -9.28 -21.86
C ASP A 108 -14.81 -9.08 -21.23
N LEU A 109 -14.16 -7.95 -21.51
CA LEU A 109 -12.94 -7.53 -20.80
C LEU A 109 -13.33 -6.95 -19.43
N GLU A 110 -13.16 -7.75 -18.37
CA GLU A 110 -13.45 -7.35 -16.99
C GLU A 110 -12.17 -7.25 -16.17
N MET A 111 -11.85 -6.04 -15.69
CA MET A 111 -10.58 -5.73 -15.03
C MET A 111 -10.82 -5.13 -13.66
N ARG A 112 -10.06 -5.55 -12.65
CA ARG A 112 -10.03 -4.93 -11.32
C ARG A 112 -8.89 -3.93 -11.27
N ILE A 113 -9.18 -2.71 -10.87
CA ILE A 113 -8.14 -1.69 -10.61
C ILE A 113 -7.50 -2.01 -9.27
N LEU A 114 -6.19 -2.13 -9.23
CA LEU A 114 -5.44 -2.42 -8.01
C LEU A 114 -4.94 -1.15 -7.35
N GLY A 115 -4.43 -0.21 -8.14
CA GLY A 115 -3.92 1.06 -7.65
C GLY A 115 -3.19 1.84 -8.74
N CYS A 116 -2.93 3.11 -8.46
CA CYS A 116 -2.15 3.97 -9.34
C CYS A 116 -0.66 3.79 -9.04
N VAL A 117 0.16 3.67 -10.08
CA VAL A 117 1.62 3.61 -9.99
C VAL A 117 2.17 4.85 -9.28
N ASP A 118 1.52 6.00 -9.46
CA ASP A 118 1.89 7.23 -8.78
C ASP A 118 1.68 7.19 -7.26
N ASP A 119 0.88 6.23 -6.77
CA ASP A 119 0.63 6.01 -5.34
C ASP A 119 1.64 5.01 -4.72
N LEU A 120 2.55 4.42 -5.50
CA LEU A 120 3.55 3.48 -4.97
C LEU A 120 4.51 4.18 -4.02
N ILE A 121 4.62 3.62 -2.81
CA ILE A 121 5.66 4.01 -1.86
C ILE A 121 6.88 3.14 -2.15
N VAL A 122 7.98 3.78 -2.55
CA VAL A 122 9.28 3.11 -2.74
C VAL A 122 10.08 3.31 -1.47
N LEU A 123 10.25 2.22 -0.72
CA LEU A 123 11.07 2.21 0.48
C LEU A 123 12.55 2.32 0.10
N LYS A 124 13.39 2.73 1.06
CA LYS A 124 14.84 2.85 0.91
C LYS A 124 15.52 1.52 0.51
N THR A 125 14.89 0.42 0.85
CA THR A 125 15.27 -0.95 0.47
C THR A 125 15.01 -1.27 -1.01
N GLY A 126 14.26 -0.42 -1.72
CA GLY A 126 13.83 -0.65 -3.11
C GLY A 126 12.50 -1.40 -3.22
N TYR A 127 11.93 -1.89 -2.11
CA TYR A 127 10.60 -2.51 -2.12
C TYR A 127 9.52 -1.46 -2.44
N LYS A 128 8.55 -1.91 -3.24
CA LYS A 128 7.41 -1.10 -3.65
C LYS A 128 6.18 -1.54 -2.85
N VAL A 129 5.56 -0.60 -2.17
CA VAL A 129 4.40 -0.84 -1.32
C VAL A 129 3.19 -0.12 -1.89
N MET A 130 2.07 -0.84 -1.97
CA MET A 130 0.77 -0.27 -2.32
C MET A 130 0.03 0.12 -1.04
N PRO A 131 -0.13 1.43 -0.75
CA PRO A 131 -0.65 1.89 0.53
C PRO A 131 -2.16 1.72 0.67
N GLN A 132 -2.86 1.65 -0.46
CA GLN A 132 -4.32 1.77 -0.54
C GLN A 132 -5.05 0.73 0.32
N HIS A 133 -4.54 -0.50 0.38
CA HIS A 133 -5.19 -1.56 1.14
C HIS A 133 -5.17 -1.28 2.65
N LEU A 134 -4.00 -0.90 3.20
CA LEU A 134 -3.87 -0.54 4.62
C LEU A 134 -4.74 0.68 4.97
N GLU A 135 -4.75 1.71 4.13
CA GLU A 135 -5.56 2.91 4.37
C GLU A 135 -7.06 2.63 4.36
N ILE A 136 -7.54 1.81 3.42
CA ILE A 136 -8.95 1.43 3.37
C ILE A 136 -9.36 0.67 4.63
N LEU A 137 -8.52 -0.25 5.11
CA LEU A 137 -8.80 -1.02 6.32
C LEU A 137 -8.79 -0.13 7.57
N LEU A 138 -7.88 0.84 7.66
CA LEU A 138 -7.87 1.82 8.76
C LEU A 138 -9.11 2.72 8.73
N LYS A 139 -9.50 3.21 7.56
CA LYS A 139 -10.68 4.06 7.37
C LYS A 139 -12.01 3.33 7.56
N ALA A 140 -12.01 2.00 7.67
CA ALA A 140 -13.21 1.25 7.99
C ALA A 140 -13.65 1.47 9.45
N ASP A 141 -12.73 1.90 10.33
CA ASP A 141 -13.04 2.26 11.71
C ASP A 141 -13.64 3.68 11.79
N ALA A 142 -14.74 3.83 12.54
CA ALA A 142 -15.48 5.10 12.62
C ALA A 142 -14.72 6.23 13.36
N SER A 143 -13.64 5.91 14.08
CA SER A 143 -12.80 6.90 14.74
C SER A 143 -11.78 7.54 13.79
N VAL A 144 -11.51 6.92 12.64
CA VAL A 144 -10.55 7.38 11.64
C VAL A 144 -11.29 8.15 10.54
N LYS A 145 -10.97 9.43 10.38
CA LYS A 145 -11.51 10.28 9.30
C LYS A 145 -10.73 10.09 7.99
N GLU A 146 -9.41 10.06 8.08
CA GLU A 146 -8.52 9.85 6.94
C GLU A 146 -7.25 9.14 7.40
N ALA A 147 -6.72 8.25 6.56
CA ALA A 147 -5.45 7.57 6.80
C ALA A 147 -4.61 7.66 5.52
N VAL A 148 -3.35 8.05 5.67
CA VAL A 148 -2.41 8.22 4.57
C VAL A 148 -1.09 7.56 4.93
N CYS A 149 -0.71 6.53 4.18
CA CYS A 149 0.60 5.92 4.33
C CYS A 149 1.67 6.80 3.70
N VAL A 150 2.81 6.87 4.37
CA VAL A 150 4.02 7.59 3.97
C VAL A 150 5.23 6.68 4.19
N GLY A 151 6.41 7.12 3.73
CA GLY A 151 7.64 6.34 3.88
C GLY A 151 8.50 6.21 2.63
N HIS A 152 8.24 7.03 1.61
CA HIS A 152 9.10 7.09 0.43
C HIS A 152 10.52 7.47 0.83
N GLY A 153 11.51 6.66 0.47
CA GLY A 153 12.90 6.87 0.88
C GLY A 153 13.23 6.51 2.34
N PHE A 154 12.29 5.93 3.08
CA PHE A 154 12.50 5.39 4.43
C PHE A 154 12.49 3.86 4.44
N PHE A 155 12.98 3.24 5.52
CA PHE A 155 13.13 1.78 5.58
C PHE A 155 11.81 1.02 5.76
N GLU A 156 10.78 1.69 6.30
CA GLU A 156 9.49 1.11 6.62
C GLU A 156 8.37 2.13 6.39
N VAL A 157 7.14 1.62 6.28
CA VAL A 157 5.95 2.46 6.09
C VAL A 157 5.52 3.08 7.41
N ALA A 158 5.17 4.36 7.36
CA ALA A 158 4.51 5.08 8.44
C ALA A 158 3.09 5.49 8.01
N VAL A 159 2.23 5.82 8.97
CA VAL A 159 0.83 6.18 8.69
C VAL A 159 0.49 7.50 9.38
N LEU A 160 0.08 8.47 8.57
CA LEU A 160 -0.54 9.71 9.02
C LEU A 160 -2.04 9.51 9.17
N ILE A 161 -2.58 9.79 10.35
CA ILE A 161 -4.00 9.62 10.66
C ILE A 161 -4.64 10.93 11.08
N GLU A 162 -5.74 11.26 10.42
CA GLU A 162 -6.71 12.26 10.87
C GLU A 162 -7.86 11.56 11.58
N PHE A 163 -8.08 11.93 12.84
CA PHE A 163 -9.18 11.40 13.63
C PHE A 163 -10.50 12.13 13.32
N GLN A 164 -11.61 11.47 13.60
CA GLN A 164 -12.95 12.02 13.43
C GLN A 164 -13.38 12.81 14.68
N GLU A 165 -13.44 14.14 14.61
CA GLU A 165 -13.76 14.99 15.79
C GLU A 165 -15.10 14.65 16.47
N SER A 166 -16.11 14.20 15.72
CA SER A 166 -17.42 13.84 16.26
C SER A 166 -17.44 12.55 17.09
N SER A 167 -16.39 11.73 17.02
CA SER A 167 -16.24 10.51 17.86
C SER A 167 -15.59 10.80 19.21
N MET A 168 -15.10 12.04 19.41
CA MET A 168 -14.38 12.46 20.60
C MET A 168 -15.21 13.42 21.47
N SER A 169 -15.88 12.88 22.48
CA SER A 169 -15.91 13.58 23.77
C SER A 169 -14.54 13.38 24.41
N VAL A 170 -13.54 14.18 24.01
CA VAL A 170 -12.15 14.26 24.52
C VAL A 170 -11.72 13.06 25.37
N THR A 171 -11.00 12.12 24.79
CA THR A 171 -10.28 11.08 25.51
C THR A 171 -8.93 10.90 24.83
N ASP A 172 -7.98 11.73 25.26
CA ASP A 172 -6.51 11.59 25.16
C ASP A 172 -5.90 11.08 23.84
N GLU A 173 -5.03 11.87 23.21
CA GLU A 173 -4.32 11.50 21.96
C GLU A 173 -3.59 10.16 22.09
N GLU A 174 -3.03 9.85 23.25
CA GLU A 174 -2.37 8.57 23.53
C GLU A 174 -3.34 7.39 23.51
N SER A 175 -4.57 7.57 24.01
CA SER A 175 -5.61 6.54 23.96
C SER A 175 -6.07 6.27 22.52
N PHE A 176 -6.17 7.32 21.71
CA PHE A 176 -6.45 7.17 20.28
C PHE A 176 -5.30 6.47 19.54
N LEU A 177 -4.05 6.83 19.87
CA LEU A 177 -2.86 6.17 19.33
C LEU A 177 -2.83 4.67 19.65
N ASP A 178 -3.17 4.29 20.88
CA ASP A 178 -3.28 2.89 21.30
C ASP A 178 -4.39 2.15 20.57
N HIS A 179 -5.53 2.79 20.36
CA HIS A 179 -6.64 2.23 19.57
C HIS A 179 -6.21 1.96 18.13
N VAL A 180 -5.61 2.95 17.46
CA VAL A 180 -5.08 2.80 16.10
C VAL A 180 -4.03 1.69 16.04
N TRP A 181 -3.11 1.64 16.99
CA TRP A 181 -2.08 0.61 17.02
C TRP A 181 -2.67 -0.80 17.17
N ALA A 182 -3.75 -0.96 17.97
CA ALA A 182 -4.46 -2.22 18.08
C ALA A 182 -5.10 -2.64 16.74
N ILE A 183 -5.70 -1.68 16.01
CA ILE A 183 -6.25 -1.92 14.66
C ILE A 183 -5.13 -2.36 13.71
N ILE A 184 -4.03 -1.60 13.63
CA ILE A 184 -2.88 -1.91 12.78
C ILE A 184 -2.30 -3.29 13.11
N SER A 185 -2.16 -3.62 14.39
CA SER A 185 -1.67 -4.93 14.83
C SER A 185 -2.55 -6.09 14.36
N SER A 186 -3.87 -5.86 14.26
CA SER A 186 -4.82 -6.85 13.74
C SER A 186 -4.79 -6.99 12.21
N ILE A 187 -4.47 -5.90 11.50
CA ILE A 187 -4.43 -5.85 10.04
C ILE A 187 -3.08 -6.30 9.48
N ASN A 188 -1.96 -5.99 10.15
CA ASN A 188 -0.61 -6.32 9.69
C ASN A 188 -0.45 -7.76 9.17
N PRO A 189 -0.99 -8.81 9.82
CA PRO A 189 -0.90 -10.18 9.32
C PRO A 189 -1.55 -10.42 7.95
N THR A 190 -2.48 -9.57 7.52
CA THR A 190 -3.15 -9.65 6.22
C THR A 190 -2.42 -8.85 5.13
N LEU A 191 -1.38 -8.09 5.50
CA LEU A 191 -0.61 -7.27 4.58
C LEU A 191 0.69 -7.95 4.16
N ASP A 192 1.19 -7.56 2.98
CA ASP A 192 2.53 -7.90 2.54
C ASP A 192 3.56 -7.46 3.59
N ARG A 193 4.62 -8.26 3.77
CA ARG A 193 5.64 -8.03 4.80
C ARG A 193 6.19 -6.59 4.80
N HIS A 194 6.41 -6.02 3.63
CA HIS A 194 6.98 -4.67 3.48
C HIS A 194 5.94 -3.55 3.65
N ALA A 195 4.64 -3.88 3.61
CA ALA A 195 3.53 -2.97 3.86
C ALA A 195 3.11 -2.93 5.34
N GLN A 196 3.65 -3.83 6.17
CA GLN A 196 3.34 -3.88 7.60
C GLN A 196 3.99 -2.71 8.33
N VAL A 197 3.23 -2.13 9.26
CA VAL A 197 3.68 -1.05 10.13
C VAL A 197 4.31 -1.67 11.37
N SER A 198 5.61 -1.51 11.56
CA SER A 198 6.40 -2.28 12.54
C SER A 198 6.29 -1.75 13.98
N SER A 199 5.99 -0.46 14.15
CA SER A 199 6.07 0.22 15.44
C SER A 199 4.90 1.16 15.67
N ARG A 200 4.50 1.34 16.93
CA ARG A 200 3.55 2.38 17.33
C ARG A 200 4.07 3.78 17.00
N SER A 201 5.40 3.96 17.05
CA SER A 201 6.04 5.26 16.82
C SER A 201 6.05 5.72 15.36
N THR A 202 5.70 4.86 14.39
CA THR A 202 5.47 5.26 12.99
C THR A 202 4.05 5.78 12.73
N ILE A 203 3.18 5.81 13.75
CA ILE A 203 1.85 6.40 13.62
C ILE A 203 1.95 7.89 13.95
N ILE A 204 1.55 8.72 12.98
CA ILE A 204 1.57 10.18 13.09
C ILE A 204 0.13 10.64 13.22
N ILE A 205 -0.22 11.23 14.37
CA ILE A 205 -1.52 11.88 14.54
C ILE A 205 -1.45 13.26 13.92
N LYS A 206 -2.34 13.53 12.96
CA LYS A 206 -2.47 14.84 12.33
C LYS A 206 -2.95 15.85 13.38
N LEU A 207 -2.20 16.94 13.55
CA LEU A 207 -2.58 18.05 14.42
C LEU A 207 -3.82 18.79 13.88
N ALA A 208 -4.70 19.26 14.77
CA ALA A 208 -5.90 20.01 14.40
C ALA A 208 -5.60 21.25 13.53
N SER A 209 -4.46 21.91 13.73
CA SER A 209 -4.02 23.09 13.00
C SER A 209 -3.59 22.84 11.55
N LYS A 210 -3.25 21.60 11.19
CA LYS A 210 -2.84 21.22 9.83
C LYS A 210 -4.05 20.71 9.03
N VAL A 211 -3.92 20.54 7.73
CA VAL A 211 -4.93 19.90 6.88
C VAL A 211 -4.20 18.98 5.92
N ILE A 212 -4.74 17.78 5.68
CA ILE A 212 -4.19 16.88 4.68
C ILE A 212 -4.46 17.47 3.29
N PRO A 213 -3.42 17.74 2.47
CA PRO A 213 -3.59 18.27 1.13
C PRO A 213 -4.53 17.39 0.28
N ARG A 214 -5.45 18.03 -0.45
CA ARG A 214 -6.40 17.37 -1.34
C ARG A 214 -6.31 17.93 -2.75
N THR A 215 -6.63 17.10 -3.75
CA THR A 215 -6.73 17.49 -5.16
C THR A 215 -8.07 18.16 -5.43
N ASP A 216 -8.25 18.73 -6.63
CA ASP A 216 -9.53 19.28 -7.10
C ASP A 216 -10.69 18.26 -7.10
N LYS A 217 -10.36 16.95 -7.05
CA LYS A 217 -11.34 15.85 -6.93
C LYS A 217 -11.57 15.43 -5.48
N GLU A 218 -11.17 16.24 -4.51
CA GLU A 218 -11.21 15.98 -3.06
C GLU A 218 -10.47 14.71 -2.60
N SER A 219 -9.69 14.06 -3.46
CA SER A 219 -8.81 12.94 -3.08
C SER A 219 -7.54 13.46 -2.42
N VAL A 220 -6.88 12.63 -1.61
CA VAL A 220 -5.61 12.99 -0.97
C VAL A 220 -4.55 13.28 -2.03
N ALA A 221 -3.93 14.46 -1.98
CA ALA A 221 -2.83 14.85 -2.85
C ALA A 221 -1.51 14.27 -2.34
N ARG A 222 -1.34 12.94 -2.45
CA ARG A 222 -0.25 12.16 -1.84
C ARG A 222 1.15 12.74 -2.06
N ARG A 223 1.45 13.24 -3.26
CA ARG A 223 2.75 13.83 -3.58
C ARG A 223 3.10 15.04 -2.69
N GLN A 224 2.10 15.77 -2.21
CA GLN A 224 2.27 16.94 -1.35
C GLN A 224 2.30 16.60 0.15
N VAL A 225 1.81 15.42 0.54
CA VAL A 225 1.71 15.02 1.95
C VAL A 225 3.09 14.95 2.62
N PRO A 226 4.13 14.30 2.04
CA PRO A 226 5.46 14.28 2.64
C PRO A 226 6.06 15.67 2.83
N GLU A 227 5.82 16.61 1.92
CA GLU A 227 6.34 17.97 2.01
C GLU A 227 5.63 18.76 3.13
N PHE A 228 4.32 18.57 3.30
CA PHE A 228 3.53 19.31 4.29
C PHE A 228 3.70 18.79 5.72
N PHE A 229 4.01 17.50 5.86
CA PHE A 229 4.21 16.80 7.13
C PHE A 229 5.66 16.36 7.34
N ALA A 230 6.62 17.01 6.67
CA ALA A 230 8.04 16.62 6.71
C ALA A 230 8.57 16.53 8.14
N GLU A 231 8.29 17.53 8.97
CA GLU A 231 8.74 17.57 10.37
C GLU A 231 8.18 16.41 11.20
N GLU A 232 6.89 16.11 11.09
CA GLU A 232 6.27 15.01 11.82
C GLU A 232 6.76 13.64 11.34
N ILE A 233 6.95 13.49 10.04
CA ILE A 233 7.48 12.26 9.43
C ILE A 233 8.92 12.02 9.89
N GLU A 234 9.77 13.04 9.83
CA GLU A 234 11.14 12.96 10.31
C GLU A 234 11.20 12.65 11.81
N ALA A 235 10.35 13.28 12.63
CA ALA A 235 10.26 13.00 14.06
C ALA A 235 9.85 11.56 14.36
N ALA A 236 8.87 11.03 13.62
CA ALA A 236 8.43 9.64 13.74
C ALA A 236 9.59 8.67 13.45
N TYR A 237 10.30 8.85 12.33
CA TYR A 237 11.44 7.99 11.98
C TYR A 237 12.63 8.15 12.94
N ALA A 238 12.94 9.37 13.39
CA ALA A 238 13.99 9.60 14.38
C ALA A 238 13.70 8.88 15.71
N SER A 239 12.43 8.84 16.13
CA SER A 239 12.05 8.14 17.37
C SER A 239 12.35 6.64 17.31
N ILE A 240 12.25 6.03 16.13
CA ILE A 240 12.48 4.60 15.92
C ILE A 240 13.98 4.31 15.86
N GLU A 241 14.75 5.16 15.18
CA GLU A 241 16.21 5.07 15.20
C GLU A 241 16.76 5.17 16.63
N HIS A 242 16.17 6.01 17.49
CA HIS A 242 16.57 6.13 18.88
C HIS A 242 16.07 5.00 19.80
N GLN A 243 14.96 4.35 19.46
CA GLN A 243 14.48 3.15 20.16
C GLN A 243 15.20 1.88 19.73
N SER A 244 15.84 1.89 18.56
CA SER A 244 16.70 0.78 18.14
C SER A 244 17.84 0.64 19.16
N PRO A 245 18.05 -0.56 19.75
CA PRO A 245 19.03 -0.71 20.81
C PRO A 245 20.41 -0.38 20.24
N THR A 246 20.99 0.74 20.69
CA THR A 246 22.37 1.11 20.36
C THR A 246 23.26 -0.11 20.57
N MET A 247 23.76 -0.63 19.46
CA MET A 247 24.64 -1.79 19.44
C MET A 247 26.00 -1.32 19.95
N ASN A 248 26.16 -1.34 21.28
CA ASN A 248 27.46 -1.21 21.94
C ASN A 248 28.26 -2.49 21.66
N LEU A 249 28.84 -2.54 20.46
CA LEU A 249 29.71 -3.61 20.01
C LEU A 249 31.13 -3.25 20.43
N ARG A 250 31.70 -4.04 21.34
CA ARG A 250 33.09 -3.83 21.75
C ARG A 250 34.00 -4.39 20.67
N GLN A 251 34.98 -3.61 20.25
CA GLN A 251 35.89 -4.01 19.17
C GLN A 251 36.63 -5.33 19.48
N ASP A 252 36.88 -5.59 20.77
CA ASP A 252 37.67 -6.73 21.24
C ASP A 252 36.83 -8.03 21.34
N HIS A 253 35.49 -7.94 21.33
CA HIS A 253 34.56 -9.06 21.45
C HIS A 253 33.43 -9.03 20.41
N LEU A 254 33.66 -8.33 19.29
CA LEU A 254 32.66 -8.05 18.25
C LEU A 254 31.91 -9.30 17.77
N GLN A 255 32.62 -10.42 17.55
CA GLN A 255 32.01 -11.66 17.08
C GLN A 255 31.11 -12.32 18.13
N GLU A 256 31.47 -12.25 19.40
CA GLU A 256 30.69 -12.82 20.51
C GLU A 256 29.47 -11.96 20.83
N ASP A 257 29.65 -10.64 20.81
CA ASP A 257 28.57 -9.66 21.02
C ASP A 257 27.50 -9.78 19.91
N ILE A 258 27.91 -9.89 18.65
CA ILE A 258 26.99 -10.09 17.52
C ILE A 258 26.29 -11.45 17.63
N ARG A 259 27.04 -12.53 17.91
CA ARG A 259 26.44 -13.88 18.01
C ARG A 259 25.44 -13.97 19.16
N SER A 260 25.77 -13.41 20.33
CA SER A 260 24.90 -13.39 21.51
C SER A 260 23.64 -12.55 21.30
N LYS A 261 23.70 -11.48 20.49
CA LYS A 261 22.54 -10.62 20.23
C LYS A 261 21.67 -11.13 19.08
N LEU A 262 22.27 -11.69 18.03
CA LEU A 262 21.54 -12.35 16.96
C LEU A 262 20.78 -13.59 17.47
N SER A 263 21.29 -14.30 18.47
CA SER A 263 20.55 -15.42 19.09
C SER A 263 19.25 -14.99 19.77
N HIS A 264 19.14 -13.74 20.24
CA HIS A 264 17.90 -13.20 20.80
C HIS A 264 16.91 -12.73 19.71
N ILE A 265 17.41 -12.25 18.57
CA ILE A 265 16.59 -11.89 17.40
C ILE A 265 16.12 -13.16 16.65
N SER A 266 16.84 -14.28 16.79
CA SER A 266 16.58 -15.54 16.08
C SER A 266 15.27 -16.25 16.43
N THR A 267 14.57 -15.86 17.50
CA THR A 267 13.29 -16.50 17.84
C THR A 267 12.10 -15.87 17.11
N SER A 268 12.23 -14.63 16.60
CA SER A 268 11.12 -13.91 15.97
C SER A 268 11.47 -13.11 14.71
N GLY A 269 12.74 -12.73 14.47
CA GLY A 269 13.11 -11.83 13.36
C GLY A 269 13.93 -12.44 12.21
N LEU A 270 14.65 -13.55 12.45
CA LEU A 270 15.64 -14.06 11.48
C LEU A 270 15.25 -15.35 10.75
N ARG A 271 14.11 -15.94 11.09
CA ARG A 271 13.55 -17.09 10.34
C ARG A 271 13.10 -16.69 8.92
N ALA A 272 12.98 -15.39 8.66
CA ALA A 272 12.36 -14.82 7.47
C ALA A 272 13.34 -14.47 6.32
N ILE A 273 14.65 -14.53 6.55
CA ILE A 273 15.67 -14.43 5.47
C ILE A 273 15.93 -15.81 4.84
N TYR A 274 15.48 -16.89 5.50
CA TYR A 274 15.96 -18.24 5.20
C TYR A 274 15.07 -19.10 4.30
N ASP A 275 13.90 -18.62 3.85
CA ASP A 275 12.91 -19.56 3.25
C ASP A 275 12.34 -19.21 1.88
N ASP A 276 12.80 -18.16 1.17
CA ASP A 276 12.17 -17.83 -0.14
C ASP A 276 13.10 -17.56 -1.34
N GLN A 277 14.42 -17.76 -1.21
CA GLN A 277 15.31 -17.52 -2.37
C GLN A 277 16.37 -18.62 -2.61
N PHE A 278 16.75 -19.44 -1.63
CA PHE A 278 17.79 -20.45 -1.86
C PHE A 278 17.50 -21.71 -1.05
N GLY A 279 17.12 -22.78 -1.77
CA GLY A 279 16.85 -24.10 -1.21
C GLY A 279 17.93 -24.55 -0.23
N GLY A 280 17.47 -25.10 0.89
CA GLY A 280 18.23 -25.25 2.12
C GLY A 280 19.67 -25.74 1.98
N SER A 281 20.60 -25.00 2.58
CA SER A 281 21.80 -25.53 3.22
C SER A 281 22.47 -24.45 4.07
N PHE A 282 23.00 -24.86 5.22
CA PHE A 282 23.65 -24.05 6.25
C PHE A 282 24.66 -23.01 5.69
N CYS A 283 24.36 -21.71 5.78
CA CYS A 283 25.36 -20.65 5.55
C CYS A 283 26.39 -20.60 6.69
N ARG A 284 27.68 -20.69 6.36
CA ARG A 284 28.79 -20.37 7.28
C ARG A 284 29.20 -18.91 7.06
N TYR A 285 29.21 -18.10 8.12
CA TYR A 285 29.63 -16.70 8.07
C TYR A 285 31.11 -16.57 7.66
N GLY A 286 31.40 -15.76 6.63
CA GLY A 286 32.74 -15.44 6.13
C GLY A 286 33.41 -14.28 6.88
N LYS A 287 34.58 -13.84 6.39
CA LYS A 287 35.39 -12.80 7.03
C LYS A 287 34.63 -11.47 7.07
N MET A 288 34.73 -10.76 8.20
CA MET A 288 34.18 -9.41 8.35
C MET A 288 35.30 -8.38 8.24
N ALA A 289 35.02 -7.28 7.53
CA ALA A 289 35.91 -6.14 7.42
C ALA A 289 35.17 -4.86 7.82
N LYS A 290 35.82 -4.03 8.65
CA LYS A 290 35.31 -2.72 9.04
C LYS A 290 35.90 -1.67 8.12
N THR A 291 35.04 -0.90 7.46
CA THR A 291 35.45 0.19 6.57
C THR A 291 34.75 1.47 7.07
N GLY A 292 35.46 2.27 7.87
CA GLY A 292 34.89 3.47 8.49
C GLY A 292 33.83 3.17 9.54
N LYS A 293 32.61 3.70 9.37
CA LYS A 293 31.44 3.45 10.23
C LYS A 293 30.60 2.23 9.81
N HIS A 294 30.92 1.62 8.67
CA HIS A 294 30.17 0.49 8.12
C HIS A 294 30.92 -0.82 8.33
N LEU A 295 30.17 -1.91 8.50
CA LEU A 295 30.69 -3.25 8.77
C LEU A 295 30.23 -4.16 7.65
N ILE A 296 31.15 -4.52 6.77
CA ILE A 296 30.84 -5.32 5.59
C ILE A 296 30.99 -6.78 5.96
N MET A 297 29.91 -7.54 5.79
CA MET A 297 29.89 -8.98 6.04
C MET A 297 29.88 -9.73 4.73
N GLU A 298 30.93 -10.52 4.50
CA GLU A 298 31.00 -11.42 3.35
C GLU A 298 30.26 -12.72 3.68
N VAL A 299 29.11 -12.91 3.04
CA VAL A 299 28.33 -14.16 3.15
C VAL A 299 28.67 -15.03 1.95
N CYS A 300 29.44 -16.09 2.18
CA CYS A 300 29.71 -17.08 1.13
C CYS A 300 28.73 -18.25 1.26
N THR A 301 27.88 -18.41 0.25
CA THR A 301 27.10 -19.63 0.06
C THR A 301 28.05 -20.72 -0.47
N SER A 302 27.77 -21.98 -0.15
CA SER A 302 28.64 -23.10 -0.50
C SER A 302 28.72 -23.29 -2.02
N GLY A 303 29.65 -22.60 -2.67
CA GLY A 303 29.89 -22.74 -4.11
C GLY A 303 30.00 -21.41 -4.86
N ARG A 304 31.08 -20.67 -4.60
CA ARG A 304 31.74 -19.73 -5.51
C ARG A 304 31.17 -18.32 -5.81
N ASP A 305 30.07 -17.87 -5.23
CA ASP A 305 29.70 -16.45 -5.30
C ASP A 305 29.44 -15.88 -3.89
N CYS A 306 30.25 -14.89 -3.48
CA CYS A 306 30.09 -14.19 -2.20
C CYS A 306 29.41 -12.84 -2.45
N ALA A 307 28.32 -12.57 -1.72
CA ALA A 307 27.60 -11.29 -1.78
C ALA A 307 28.07 -10.39 -0.63
N LEU A 308 28.30 -9.11 -0.94
CA LEU A 308 28.60 -8.08 0.05
C LEU A 308 27.28 -7.58 0.64
N VAL A 309 27.13 -7.71 1.95
CA VAL A 309 26.04 -7.07 2.70
C VAL A 309 26.67 -5.92 3.48
N GLU A 310 26.28 -4.69 3.12
CA GLU A 310 26.63 -3.44 3.83
C GLU A 310 25.73 -3.17 5.04
#